data_AF-A0A3D5P8H2-F1
#
_entry.id   AF-A0A3D5P8H2-F1
#
_cell.length_a   1.000
_cell.length_b   1.000
_cell.length_c   1.000
_cell.angle_alpha   90.00
_cell.angle_beta   90.00
_cell.angle_gamma   90.00
#
_symmetry.space_group_name_H-M   'P 1'
#
loop_
_entity.id
_entity.type
_entity.pdbx_description
1 polymer ?
#
loop_
_entity_poly.entity_id
_entity_poly.type
_entity_poly.pdbx_seq_one_letter_code
_entity_poly.pdbx_strand_id
1 'polypeptide(L)'
;KMSKSLGNFIRVRELLEEGYDPAAIRHLLISSHYRGELNFTRAGLKASGVAVQRLMDFEARLSQLETADDAEESALPGLAE
;
A
#
# COMPACT_ATOMS: atom_id res chain seq x y z
N LYS A 1 14.15 17.62 3.34
CA LYS A 1 15.37 16.83 3.63
C LYS A 1 15.33 16.30 5.06
N MET A 2 15.45 14.98 5.27
CA MET A 2 15.64 14.39 6.60
C MET A 2 17.13 14.19 6.89
N SER A 3 17.60 14.53 8.09
CA SER A 3 18.97 14.23 8.53
C SER A 3 19.05 14.06 10.04
N LYS A 4 20.07 13.32 10.50
CA LYS A 4 20.34 13.16 11.94
C LYS A 4 20.71 14.49 12.60
N SER A 5 21.51 15.31 11.93
CA SER A 5 21.96 16.62 12.45
C SER A 5 20.84 17.63 12.59
N LEU A 6 19.79 17.54 11.76
CA LEU A 6 18.61 18.40 11.83
C LEU A 6 17.56 17.87 12.83
N GLY A 7 17.80 16.69 13.42
CA GLY A 7 16.91 16.08 14.42
C GLY A 7 15.57 15.56 13.86
N ASN A 8 15.39 15.55 12.54
CA ASN A 8 14.12 15.19 11.88
C ASN A 8 14.16 13.82 11.18
N PHE A 9 15.06 12.94 11.60
CA PHE A 9 15.13 11.56 11.12
C PHE A 9 14.16 10.67 11.89
N ILE A 10 13.47 9.78 11.18
CA ILE A 10 12.47 8.86 11.75
C ILE A 10 12.98 7.42 11.60
N ARG A 11 12.90 6.62 12.67
CA ARG A 11 13.26 5.21 12.63
C ARG A 11 12.04 4.35 12.35
N VAL A 12 12.24 3.26 11.60
CA VAL A 12 11.18 2.27 11.39
C VAL A 12 10.66 1.70 12.72
N ARG A 13 11.55 1.47 13.70
CA ARG A 13 11.15 0.99 15.05
C ARG A 13 10.17 1.95 15.74
N GLU A 14 10.42 3.25 15.67
CA GLU A 14 9.52 4.27 16.23
C GLU A 14 8.15 4.21 15.54
N LEU A 15 8.11 4.04 14.21
CA LEU A 15 6.84 3.88 13.47
C LEU A 15 6.05 2.64 13.95
N LEU A 16 6.74 1.54 14.21
CA LEU A 16 6.11 0.30 14.67
C LEU A 16 5.60 0.44 16.11
N GLU A 17 6.37 1.09 16.98
CA GLU A 17 5.97 1.40 18.37
C GLU A 17 4.77 2.35 18.41
N GLU A 18 4.65 3.26 17.44
CA GLU A 18 3.47 4.12 17.26
C GLU A 18 2.24 3.38 16.70
N GLY A 19 2.36 2.10 16.35
CA GLY A 19 1.25 1.27 15.91
C GLY A 19 0.97 1.32 14.41
N TYR A 20 1.90 1.81 13.60
CA TYR A 20 1.75 1.74 12.14
C TYR A 20 2.04 0.33 11.62
N ASP A 21 1.18 -0.14 10.71
CA ASP A 21 1.35 -1.44 10.06
C ASP A 21 2.60 -1.46 9.15
N PRO A 22 3.45 -2.51 9.22
CA PRO A 22 4.63 -2.65 8.36
C PRO A 22 4.32 -2.59 6.85
N ALA A 23 3.17 -3.10 6.41
CA ALA A 23 2.73 -3.05 5.02
C ALA A 23 2.40 -1.62 4.59
N ALA A 24 1.80 -0.81 5.46
CA ALA A 24 1.55 0.60 5.19
C ALA A 24 2.86 1.39 5.01
N ILE A 25 3.86 1.11 5.85
CA ILE A 25 5.20 1.69 5.74
C ILE A 25 5.84 1.28 4.41
N ARG A 26 5.82 -0.01 4.08
CA ARG A 26 6.37 -0.52 2.81
C ARG A 26 5.67 0.11 1.62
N HIS A 27 4.34 0.19 1.64
CA HIS A 27 3.54 0.79 0.58
C HIS A 27 3.95 2.24 0.33
N LEU A 28 4.07 3.07 1.38
CA LEU A 28 4.51 4.46 1.23
C LEU A 28 5.90 4.58 0.61
N LEU A 29 6.83 3.69 0.97
CA LEU A 29 8.19 3.71 0.44
C LEU A 29 8.27 3.36 -1.04
N ILE A 30 7.32 2.56 -1.55
CA ILE A 30 7.27 2.14 -2.97
C ILE A 30 6.23 2.93 -3.78
N SER A 31 5.44 3.81 -3.16
CA SER A 31 4.37 4.55 -3.85
C SER A 31 4.88 5.64 -4.78
N SER A 32 6.17 5.97 -4.70
CA SER A 32 6.85 6.89 -5.61
C SER A 32 7.93 6.13 -6.38
N HIS A 33 8.27 6.63 -7.57
CA HIS A 33 9.38 6.09 -8.33
C HIS A 33 10.67 6.13 -7.50
N TYR A 34 11.43 5.04 -7.49
CA TYR A 34 12.59 4.84 -6.62
C TYR A 34 13.71 5.88 -6.79
N ARG A 35 13.78 6.55 -7.95
CA ARG A 35 14.75 7.64 -8.22
C ARG A 35 14.19 9.03 -7.91
N GLY A 36 12.91 9.12 -7.55
CA GLY A 36 12.25 10.37 -7.17
C GLY A 36 12.40 10.65 -5.69
N GLU A 37 12.28 11.92 -5.31
CA GLU A 37 12.21 12.29 -3.91
C GLU A 37 10.87 11.85 -3.30
N LEU A 38 10.93 11.15 -2.16
CA LEU A 38 9.75 10.79 -1.39
C LEU A 38 9.56 11.80 -0.24
N ASN A 39 8.43 12.51 -0.25
CA ASN A 39 8.03 13.33 0.88
C ASN A 39 7.32 12.48 1.94
N PHE A 40 8.08 11.99 2.92
CA PHE A 40 7.52 11.20 4.02
C PHE A 40 6.74 12.09 5.00
N THR A 41 5.44 11.80 5.17
CA THR A 41 4.58 12.45 6.15
C THR A 41 3.69 11.41 6.85
N ARG A 42 3.27 11.70 8.09
CA ARG A 42 2.33 10.83 8.82
C ARG A 42 0.96 10.74 8.14
N ALA A 43 0.53 11.83 7.50
CA ALA A 43 -0.67 11.83 6.67
C ALA A 43 -0.53 10.89 5.46
N GLY A 44 0.61 10.94 4.75
CA GLY A 44 0.91 10.02 3.65
C GLY A 44 1.01 8.57 4.10
N LEU A 45 1.54 8.31 5.30
CA LEU A 45 1.58 6.98 5.88
C LEU A 45 0.17 6.46 6.22
N LYS A 46 -0.69 7.31 6.80
CA LYS A 46 -2.10 6.96 7.05
C LYS A 46 -2.84 6.66 5.74
N ALA A 47 -2.63 7.48 4.71
CA ALA A 47 -3.21 7.26 3.38
C ALA A 47 -2.73 5.93 2.77
N SER A 48 -1.45 5.60 2.92
CA SER A 48 -0.90 4.30 2.50
C SER A 48 -1.53 3.13 3.24
N GLY A 49 -1.79 3.27 4.54
CA GLY A 49 -2.52 2.25 5.31
C GLY A 49 -3.93 2.02 4.77
N VAL A 50 -4.66 3.08 4.43
CA VAL A 50 -6.00 2.96 3.79
C VAL A 50 -5.90 2.28 2.43
N ALA A 51 -4.88 2.58 1.62
CA ALA A 51 -4.67 1.95 0.33
C ALA A 51 -4.41 0.44 0.46
N VAL A 52 -3.55 0.05 1.41
CA VAL A 52 -3.29 -1.37 1.72
C VAL A 52 -4.56 -2.06 2.19
N GLN A 53 -5.33 -1.45 3.10
CA GLN A 53 -6.58 -2.04 3.57
C GLN A 53 -7.56 -2.31 2.43
N ARG A 54 -7.70 -1.38 1.47
CA ARG A 54 -8.57 -1.57 0.31
C ARG A 54 -8.17 -2.77 -0.56
N LEU A 55 -6.87 -3.01 -0.72
CA LEU A 55 -6.37 -4.17 -1.46
C LEU A 55 -6.70 -5.47 -0.73
N MET A 56 -6.49 -5.52 0.58
CA MET A 56 -6.84 -6.68 1.41
C MET A 56 -8.35 -6.93 1.44
N ASP A 57 -9.17 -5.88 1.54
CA ASP A 57 -10.64 -5.99 1.49
C ASP A 57 -11.12 -6.49 0.12
N PHE A 58 -10.42 -6.12 -0.96
CA PHE A 58 -10.73 -6.62 -2.29
C PHE A 58 -10.38 -8.11 -2.41
N GLU A 59 -9.18 -8.52 -1.98
CA GLU A 59 -8.78 -9.93 -1.94
C GLU A 59 -9.75 -10.77 -1.11
N ALA A 60 -10.12 -10.30 0.09
CA ALA A 60 -11.02 -11.00 0.98
C ALA A 60 -12.44 -11.16 0.40
N ARG A 61 -12.91 -10.17 -0.37
CA ARG A 61 -14.18 -10.29 -1.11
C ARG A 61 -14.06 -11.27 -2.26
N LEU A 62 -12.92 -11.29 -2.95
CA LEU A 62 -12.67 -12.20 -4.05
C LEU A 62 -12.65 -13.66 -3.60
N SER A 63 -12.06 -13.94 -2.43
CA SER A 63 -12.01 -15.31 -1.88
C SER A 63 -13.34 -15.85 -1.37
N GLN A 64 -14.32 -14.98 -1.13
CA GLN A 64 -15.67 -15.35 -0.68
C GLN A 64 -16.66 -15.54 -1.84
N LEU A 65 -16.27 -15.18 -3.07
CA LEU A 65 -17.12 -15.35 -4.24
C LEU A 65 -17.17 -16.83 -4.64
N GLU A 66 -18.37 -17.35 -4.84
CA GLU A 66 -18.57 -18.66 -5.44
C GLU A 66 -18.21 -18.59 -6.92
N THR A 67 -17.28 -19.45 -7.35
CA THR A 67 -16.88 -19.58 -8.74
C THR A 67 -17.62 -20.74 -9.38
N ALA A 68 -18.19 -20.53 -10.56
CA ALA A 68 -18.81 -21.58 -11.37
C ALA A 68 -17.81 -22.03 -12.44
N ASP A 69 -17.48 -23.33 -12.47
CA ASP A 69 -16.52 -23.90 -13.42
C ASP A 69 -17.05 -23.92 -14.88
N ASP A 70 -18.37 -23.74 -15.05
CA ASP A 70 -19.07 -23.66 -16.34
C ASP A 70 -19.36 -22.22 -16.79
N ALA A 71 -18.80 -21.21 -16.10
CA ALA A 71 -18.95 -19.83 -16.48
C ALA A 71 -18.32 -19.54 -17.85
N GLU A 72 -19.00 -18.71 -18.66
CA GLU A 72 -18.47 -18.25 -19.95
C GLU A 72 -17.15 -17.48 -19.78
N GLU A 73 -16.27 -17.57 -20.78
CA GLU A 73 -14.98 -16.91 -20.74
C GLU A 73 -15.13 -15.39 -20.58
N SER A 74 -14.35 -14.82 -19.65
CA SER A 74 -14.43 -13.39 -19.33
C SER A 74 -14.05 -12.55 -20.55
N ALA A 75 -14.85 -11.53 -20.86
CA ALA A 75 -14.55 -10.55 -21.91
C ALA A 75 -13.46 -9.53 -21.51
N LEU A 76 -12.96 -9.56 -20.27
CA LEU A 76 -11.93 -8.64 -19.77
C LEU A 76 -10.64 -8.60 -20.61
N PRO A 77 -10.10 -9.71 -21.15
CA PRO A 77 -8.89 -9.69 -21.98
C PRO A 77 -9.04 -8.84 -23.25
N GLY A 78 -10.25 -8.74 -23.82
CA GLY A 78 -10.51 -7.97 -25.04
C GLY A 78 -10.80 -6.47 -24.80
N LEU A 79 -10.90 -6.03 -23.55
CA LEU A 79 -11.14 -4.62 -23.20
C LEU A 79 -9.85 -3.82 -22.96
N ALA A 80 -8.69 -4.51 -22.95
CA ALA A 80 -7.38 -3.90 -22.72
C ALA A 80 -6.65 -3.49 -24.01
N GLU A 81 -7.25 -3.76 -25.18
CA GLU A 81 -6.83 -3.25 -26.50
C GLU A 81 -7.52 -1.91 -26.80
#